data_AF-A0AB39YJ26-F1
#
_entry.id   AF-A0AB39YJ26-F1
#
_cell.length_a   1.000
_cell.length_b   1.000
_cell.length_c   1.000
_cell.angle_alpha   90.00
_cell.angle_beta   90.00
_cell.angle_gamma   90.00
#
_symmetry.space_group_name_H-M   'P 1'
#
loop_
_entity.id
_entity.type
_entity.pdbx_description
1 polymer ?
#
loop_
_entity_poly.entity_id
_entity_poly.type
_entity_poly.pdbx_seq_one_letter_code
_entity_poly.pdbx_strand_id
1 'polypeptide(L)'
;MSQPQDDDDDVNPLVARALAEYMKRPPAEDVARLVDMLLTRGQELHDRVAELPEQDLPVGAGDVLSSWGYFSQAGPIGSSPNSNWNHCRALARIVQRLIPIARDYTTASAP
;
A
#
# COMPACT_ATOMS: atom_id res chain seq x y z
N MET A 1 0.95 -17.69 -16.39
CA MET A 1 -0.13 -16.71 -16.23
C MET A 1 -0.59 -16.84 -14.78
N SER A 2 0.01 -16.08 -13.87
CA SER A 2 -0.36 -16.10 -12.46
C SER A 2 -1.65 -15.31 -12.28
N GLN A 3 -2.59 -15.83 -11.49
CA GLN A 3 -3.91 -15.24 -11.31
C GLN A 3 -3.82 -13.94 -10.50
N PRO A 4 -4.56 -12.87 -10.89
CA PRO A 4 -4.59 -11.60 -10.16
C PRO A 4 -5.20 -11.69 -8.75
N GLN A 5 -5.72 -12.85 -8.35
CA GLN A 5 -6.28 -13.09 -7.02
C GLN A 5 -5.21 -13.46 -5.97
N ASP A 6 -4.07 -14.04 -6.37
CA ASP A 6 -3.00 -14.43 -5.45
C ASP A 6 -2.17 -13.22 -4.98
N ASP A 7 -2.04 -12.18 -5.81
CA ASP A 7 -1.24 -10.98 -5.48
C ASP A 7 -1.89 -10.09 -4.41
N ASP A 8 -3.23 -10.02 -4.35
CA ASP A 8 -3.94 -9.23 -3.35
C ASP A 8 -3.92 -9.91 -1.95
N ASP A 9 -3.73 -11.23 -1.89
CA ASP A 9 -3.55 -11.95 -0.61
C ASP A 9 -2.14 -11.75 -0.01
N ASP A 10 -1.13 -11.49 -0.85
CA ASP A 10 0.26 -11.27 -0.42
C ASP A 10 0.48 -9.92 0.29
N VAL A 11 -0.34 -8.90 0.00
CA VAL A 11 -0.15 -7.55 0.56
C VAL A 11 -0.79 -7.35 1.95
N ASN A 12 -1.87 -8.09 2.25
CA ASN A 12 -2.56 -7.99 3.55
C ASN A 12 -1.66 -8.33 4.76
N PRO A 13 -0.84 -9.39 4.73
CA PRO A 13 0.13 -9.67 5.79
C PRO A 13 1.16 -8.55 5.98
N LEU A 14 1.58 -7.88 4.90
CA LEU A 14 2.53 -6.76 4.96
C LEU A 14 1.91 -5.56 5.70
N VAL A 15 0.67 -5.21 5.35
CA VAL A 15 -0.10 -4.16 6.01
C VAL A 15 -0.30 -4.49 7.49
N ALA A 16 -0.72 -5.73 7.81
CA ALA A 16 -0.92 -6.16 9.19
C ALA A 16 0.37 -6.07 10.02
N ARG A 17 1.50 -6.51 9.46
CA ARG A 17 2.81 -6.45 10.13
C ARG A 17 3.29 -5.01 10.33
N ALA A 18 3.09 -4.13 9.35
CA ALA A 18 3.45 -2.72 9.47
C ALA A 18 2.59 -1.99 10.52
N LEU A 19 1.29 -2.29 10.56
CA LEU A 19 0.32 -1.66 11.47
C LEU A 19 0.26 -2.28 12.88
N ALA A 20 1.05 -3.32 13.15
CA ALA A 20 1.15 -3.98 14.44
C ALA A 20 1.36 -3.00 15.62
N GLU A 21 0.98 -3.44 16.83
CA GLU A 21 1.17 -2.66 18.05
C GLU A 21 2.60 -2.19 18.25
N TYR A 22 2.79 -1.07 18.96
CA TYR A 22 4.11 -0.45 19.11
C TYR A 22 5.15 -1.39 19.71
N MET A 23 4.72 -2.25 20.65
CA MET A 23 5.58 -3.22 21.33
C MET A 23 6.00 -4.39 20.42
N LYS A 24 5.32 -4.60 19.30
CA LYS A 24 5.59 -5.64 18.30
C LYS A 24 6.41 -5.08 17.12
N ARG A 25 7.06 -3.93 17.30
CA ARG A 25 7.90 -3.29 16.28
C ARG A 25 8.96 -4.27 15.76
N PRO A 26 9.03 -4.51 14.45
CA PRO A 26 10.10 -5.31 13.88
C PRO A 26 11.48 -4.66 14.08
N PRO A 27 12.57 -5.45 14.02
CA PRO A 27 13.93 -4.91 13.90
C PRO A 27 14.07 -3.95 12.73
N ALA A 28 15.06 -3.05 12.78
CA ALA A 28 15.24 -2.00 11.76
C ALA A 28 15.39 -2.55 10.33
N GLU A 29 16.13 -3.65 10.18
CA GLU A 29 16.31 -4.32 8.89
C GLU A 29 14.99 -4.88 8.35
N ASP A 30 14.16 -5.48 9.22
CA ASP A 30 12.84 -5.96 8.85
C ASP A 30 11.89 -4.82 8.47
N VAL A 31 11.99 -3.66 9.13
CA VAL A 31 11.24 -2.46 8.74
C VAL A 31 11.67 -1.99 7.35
N ALA A 32 12.97 -2.01 7.04
CA ALA A 32 13.46 -1.64 5.70
C ALA A 32 12.92 -2.58 4.62
N ARG A 33 12.95 -3.90 4.85
CA ARG A 33 12.34 -4.88 3.94
C ARG A 33 10.83 -4.68 3.80
N LEU A 34 10.13 -4.36 4.89
CA LEU A 34 8.69 -4.06 4.85
C LEU A 34 8.39 -2.81 4.01
N VAL A 35 9.19 -1.76 4.13
CA VAL A 35 9.04 -0.56 3.28
C VAL A 35 9.20 -0.93 1.81
N ASP A 36 10.24 -1.68 1.45
CA ASP A 36 10.51 -2.09 0.07
C ASP A 36 9.37 -2.93 -0.53
N MET A 37 8.86 -3.91 0.23
CA MET A 37 7.72 -4.73 -0.20
C MET A 37 6.42 -3.90 -0.31
N LEU A 38 6.18 -2.97 0.63
CA LEU A 38 5.02 -2.08 0.57
C LEU A 38 5.10 -1.11 -0.62
N LEU A 39 6.29 -0.60 -0.94
CA LEU A 39 6.51 0.24 -2.13
C LEU A 39 6.20 -0.55 -3.41
N THR A 40 6.72 -1.76 -3.51
CA THR A 40 6.50 -2.62 -4.68
C THR A 40 5.02 -2.96 -4.86
N ARG A 41 4.39 -3.58 -3.85
CA ARG A 41 2.99 -4.01 -3.93
C ARG A 41 2.00 -2.84 -3.94
N GLY A 42 2.32 -1.76 -3.25
CA GLY A 42 1.50 -0.55 -3.27
C GLY A 42 1.55 0.16 -4.62
N GLN A 43 2.66 0.10 -5.35
CA GLN A 43 2.75 0.64 -6.71
C GLN A 43 1.88 -0.15 -7.68
N GLU A 44 1.91 -1.48 -7.61
CA GLU A 44 1.05 -2.36 -8.41
C GLU A 44 -0.45 -2.04 -8.20
N LEU A 45 -0.86 -1.85 -6.93
CA LEU A 45 -2.22 -1.46 -6.59
C LEU A 45 -2.56 -0.04 -7.07
N HIS A 46 -1.63 0.90 -6.91
CA HIS A 46 -1.81 2.27 -7.38
C HIS A 46 -2.05 2.30 -8.89
N ASP A 47 -1.24 1.58 -9.67
CA ASP A 47 -1.34 1.58 -11.12
C ASP A 47 -2.67 1.00 -11.58
N ARG A 48 -3.13 -0.11 -10.96
CA ARG A 48 -4.47 -0.67 -11.20
C ARG A 48 -5.59 0.33 -10.91
N VAL A 49 -5.50 1.08 -9.83
CA VAL A 49 -6.51 2.10 -9.47
C VAL A 49 -6.43 3.31 -10.39
N ALA A 50 -5.24 3.70 -10.84
CA ALA A 50 -5.03 4.83 -11.74
C ALA A 50 -5.54 4.57 -13.17
N GLU A 51 -5.63 3.30 -13.57
CA GLU A 51 -6.21 2.88 -14.85
C GLU A 51 -7.75 2.90 -14.87
N LEU A 52 -8.40 3.09 -13.72
CA LEU A 52 -9.85 3.15 -13.63
C LEU A 52 -10.44 4.37 -14.35
N PRO A 53 -11.55 4.21 -15.09
CA PRO A 53 -12.34 5.34 -15.55
C PRO A 53 -12.82 6.20 -14.37
N GLU A 54 -12.88 7.52 -14.55
CA GLU A 54 -13.28 8.45 -13.49
C GLU A 54 -14.67 8.13 -12.90
N GLN A 55 -15.58 7.62 -13.73
CA GLN A 55 -16.92 7.22 -13.28
C GLN A 55 -16.95 5.99 -12.34
N ASP A 56 -15.88 5.17 -12.36
CA ASP A 56 -15.75 3.94 -11.57
C ASP A 56 -14.88 4.16 -10.31
N LEU A 57 -14.23 5.34 -10.20
CA LEU A 57 -13.46 5.70 -9.03
C LEU A 57 -14.39 6.00 -7.84
N PRO A 58 -14.20 5.33 -6.69
CA PRO A 58 -14.96 5.66 -5.49
C PRO A 58 -14.58 7.05 -4.97
N VAL A 59 -15.50 7.67 -4.24
CA VAL A 59 -15.28 8.96 -3.59
C VAL A 59 -14.01 8.90 -2.72
N GLY A 60 -13.09 9.83 -2.97
CA GLY A 60 -11.82 9.93 -2.25
C GLY A 60 -10.69 9.06 -2.81
N ALA A 61 -10.88 8.33 -3.91
CA ALA A 61 -9.79 7.59 -4.57
C ALA A 61 -8.67 8.53 -5.05
N GLY A 62 -9.01 9.72 -5.56
CA GLY A 62 -8.02 10.74 -5.97
C GLY A 62 -7.10 11.18 -4.83
N ASP A 63 -7.63 11.31 -3.61
CA ASP A 63 -6.81 11.63 -2.43
C ASP A 63 -5.87 10.48 -2.06
N VAL A 64 -6.32 9.23 -2.23
CA VAL A 64 -5.50 8.03 -1.98
C VAL A 64 -4.36 7.94 -2.99
N LEU A 65 -4.65 8.12 -4.28
CA LEU A 65 -3.64 8.16 -5.35
C LEU A 65 -2.61 9.27 -5.12
N SER A 66 -3.08 10.48 -4.77
CA SER A 66 -2.20 11.61 -4.46
C SER A 66 -1.34 11.36 -3.22
N SER A 67 -1.93 10.76 -2.18
CA SER A 67 -1.19 10.38 -0.97
C SER A 67 -0.12 9.34 -1.28
N TRP A 68 -0.44 8.34 -2.11
CA TRP A 68 0.53 7.36 -2.57
C TRP A 68 1.70 8.04 -3.28
N GLY A 69 1.41 8.87 -4.30
CA GLY A 69 2.42 9.57 -5.08
C GLY A 69 3.38 10.42 -4.24
N TYR A 70 2.90 11.02 -3.14
CA TYR A 70 3.75 11.73 -2.20
C TYR A 70 4.60 10.78 -1.34
N PHE A 71 3.95 9.84 -0.64
CA PHE A 71 4.64 9.00 0.35
C PHE A 71 5.59 7.98 -0.29
N SER A 72 5.35 7.53 -1.52
CA SER A 72 6.28 6.63 -2.22
C SER A 72 7.62 7.30 -2.55
N GLN A 73 7.65 8.64 -2.66
CA GLN A 73 8.84 9.42 -3.02
C GLN A 73 9.49 10.15 -1.84
N ALA A 74 8.70 10.59 -0.86
CA ALA A 74 9.19 11.43 0.23
C ALA A 74 10.16 10.70 1.17
N GLY A 75 10.04 9.37 1.30
CA GLY A 75 10.81 8.59 2.26
C GLY A 75 10.49 8.94 3.73
N PRO A 76 11.31 8.46 4.68
CA PRO A 76 11.13 8.72 6.10
C PRO A 76 11.40 10.19 6.47
N ILE A 77 10.48 10.80 7.20
CA ILE A 77 10.61 12.19 7.67
C ILE A 77 11.37 12.22 9.00
N GLY A 78 12.46 13.00 9.04
CA GLY A 78 13.31 13.21 10.22
C GLY A 78 14.26 12.05 10.52
N SER A 79 15.09 12.23 11.56
CA SER A 79 16.15 11.29 11.96
C SER A 79 15.83 10.49 13.23
N SER A 80 14.56 10.48 13.65
CA SER A 80 14.18 9.79 14.88
C SER A 80 14.37 8.27 14.74
N PRO A 81 14.63 7.54 15.84
CA PRO A 81 14.76 6.07 15.80
C PRO A 81 13.54 5.31 15.25
N ASN A 82 12.42 6.01 15.03
CA ASN A 82 11.16 5.47 14.54
C ASN A 82 10.75 6.03 13.18
N SER A 83 11.55 6.92 12.57
CA SER A 83 11.16 7.58 11.32
C SER A 83 10.89 6.58 10.20
N ASN A 84 11.72 5.53 10.05
CA ASN A 84 11.50 4.46 9.09
C ASN A 84 10.21 3.68 9.36
N TRP A 85 9.89 3.40 10.62
CA TRP A 85 8.68 2.65 10.95
C TRP A 85 7.42 3.50 10.81
N ASN A 86 7.48 4.78 11.16
CA ASN A 86 6.39 5.72 10.94
C ASN A 86 6.08 5.87 9.44
N HIS A 87 7.12 5.92 8.61
CA HIS A 87 7.00 5.91 7.16
C HIS A 87 6.38 4.60 6.65
N CYS A 88 6.88 3.45 7.10
CA CYS A 88 6.31 2.14 6.81
C CYS A 88 4.80 2.08 7.15
N ARG A 89 4.41 2.60 8.32
CA ARG A 89 3.00 2.68 8.73
C ARG A 89 2.18 3.64 7.88
N ALA A 90 2.77 4.73 7.39
CA ALA A 90 2.08 5.65 6.48
C ALA A 90 1.78 4.95 5.14
N LEU A 91 2.79 4.31 4.55
CA LEU A 91 2.64 3.49 3.34
C LEU A 91 1.56 2.41 3.55
N ALA A 92 1.64 1.63 4.64
CA ALA A 92 0.69 0.57 4.92
C ALA A 92 -0.77 1.05 5.04
N ARG A 93 -1.02 2.24 5.60
CA ARG A 93 -2.37 2.81 5.66
C ARG A 93 -2.91 3.21 4.29
N ILE A 94 -2.05 3.69 3.40
CA ILE A 94 -2.44 4.05 2.04
C ILE A 94 -2.72 2.77 1.24
N VAL A 95 -1.82 1.79 1.31
CA VAL A 95 -1.99 0.46 0.70
C VAL A 95 -3.29 -0.20 1.17
N GLN A 96 -3.60 -0.15 2.47
CA GLN A 96 -4.86 -0.68 3.00
C GLN A 96 -6.11 -0.05 2.35
N ARG A 97 -6.03 1.22 1.94
CA ARG A 97 -7.11 1.91 1.24
C ARG A 97 -7.15 1.59 -0.26
N LEU A 98 -6.01 1.29 -0.88
CA LEU A 98 -5.93 0.89 -2.29
C LEU A 98 -6.49 -0.52 -2.53
N ILE A 99 -6.26 -1.47 -1.61
CA ILE A 99 -6.69 -2.87 -1.73
C ILE A 99 -8.17 -3.02 -2.15
N PRO A 100 -9.16 -2.46 -1.43
CA PRO A 100 -10.56 -2.65 -1.81
C PRO A 100 -10.88 -2.02 -3.16
N ILE A 101 -10.29 -0.85 -3.49
CA ILE A 101 -10.53 -0.14 -4.75
C ILE A 101 -10.00 -0.96 -5.94
N ALA A 102 -8.81 -1.54 -5.81
CA ALA A 102 -8.20 -2.37 -6.84
C ALA A 102 -8.93 -3.72 -7.02
N ARG A 103 -9.50 -4.28 -5.95
CA ARG A 103 -10.22 -5.57 -5.98
C ARG A 103 -11.57 -5.48 -6.68
N ASP A 104 -12.29 -4.39 -6.46
CA ASP A 104 -13.60 -4.16 -7.08
C ASP A 104 -13.49 -4.13 -8.63
N TYR A 105 -12.34 -3.67 -9.15
CA TYR A 105 -12.07 -3.64 -10.59
C TYR A 105 -11.78 -5.01 -11.21
N THR A 106 -10.98 -5.85 -10.54
CA THR A 106 -10.64 -7.19 -11.05
C THR A 106 -11.88 -8.05 -11.22
N THR A 107 -12.89 -7.86 -10.37
CA THR A 107 -14.15 -8.61 -10.43
C THR A 107 -15.08 -8.08 -11.54
N ALA A 108 -15.00 -6.78 -11.86
CA ALA A 108 -15.83 -6.15 -12.89
C ALA A 108 -15.30 -6.37 -14.33
N SER A 109 -14.01 -6.67 -14.49
CA SER A 109 -13.35 -6.83 -15.80
C SER A 109 -13.30 -8.28 -16.31
N ALA A 110 -13.95 -9.23 -15.62
CA ALA A 110 -14.06 -10.62 -16.08
C ALA A 110 -15.27 -10.77 -17.05
N PRO A 111 -15.05 -11.13 -18.34
CA PRO A 111 -16.12 -11.36 -19.31
C PRO A 111 -16.90 -12.66 -19.06
#